data_AF-G4QGL0-F1
#
_entry.id   AF-G4QGL0-F1
#
_cell.length_a   1.000
_cell.length_b   1.000
_cell.length_c   1.000
_cell.angle_alpha   90.00
_cell.angle_beta   90.00
_cell.angle_gamma   90.00
#
_symmetry.space_group_name_H-M   'P 1'
#
loop_
_entity.id
_entity.type
_entity.pdbx_description
1 polymer ?
#
loop_
_entity_poly.entity_id
_entity_poly.type
_entity_poly.pdbx_seq_one_letter_code
_entity_poly.pdbx_strand_id
1 'polypeptide(L)'
;MNTRKIQTVKIPNKKASTRLFSALCVITALQLGGCANLGVQPWERDLLAKDEMALNADAVDIGLDEHIYFSKEGTSGGRSFAGGGCGCN
;
A
#
# COMPACT_ATOMS: atom_id res chain seq x y z
N MET A 1 31.48 46.97 33.55
CA MET A 1 32.11 46.33 32.38
C MET A 1 31.99 44.82 32.50
N ASN A 2 31.12 44.22 31.70
CA ASN A 2 30.81 42.80 31.67
C ASN A 2 31.65 42.14 30.57
N THR A 3 32.59 41.29 30.93
CA THR A 3 33.33 40.47 29.98
C THR A 3 32.44 39.30 29.56
N ARG A 4 31.82 39.44 28.37
CA ARG A 4 31.06 38.37 27.72
C ARG A 4 31.92 37.11 27.67
N LYS A 5 31.53 36.08 28.44
CA LYS A 5 32.05 34.72 28.26
C LYS A 5 31.87 34.35 26.79
N ILE A 6 32.98 34.16 26.11
CA ILE A 6 33.05 33.58 24.77
C ILE A 6 32.30 32.26 24.85
N GLN A 7 31.13 32.23 24.23
CA GLN A 7 30.27 31.07 24.15
C GLN A 7 31.01 30.03 23.30
N THR A 8 31.64 29.06 23.95
CA THR A 8 32.29 27.96 23.28
C THR A 8 31.21 27.14 22.59
N VAL A 9 31.05 27.36 21.28
CA VAL A 9 30.24 26.50 20.42
C VAL A 9 30.84 25.10 20.53
N LYS A 10 30.17 24.23 21.29
CA LYS A 10 30.58 22.85 21.50
C LYS A 10 30.31 22.08 20.20
N ILE A 11 31.30 22.01 19.33
CA ILE A 11 31.24 21.26 18.07
C ILE A 11 30.96 19.79 18.44
N PRO A 12 29.80 19.20 18.05
CA PRO A 12 29.49 17.83 18.44
C PRO A 12 30.51 16.88 17.84
N ASN A 13 31.01 15.97 18.67
CA ASN A 13 32.02 14.99 18.29
C ASN A 13 31.51 14.12 17.13
N LYS A 14 32.25 14.08 16.00
CA LYS A 14 31.85 13.29 14.81
C LYS A 14 31.55 11.83 15.16
N LYS A 15 32.26 11.24 16.13
CA LYS A 15 32.02 9.87 16.61
C LYS A 15 30.67 9.73 17.32
N ALA A 16 30.22 10.76 18.04
CA ALA A 16 28.90 10.77 18.67
C ALA A 16 27.78 10.91 17.62
N SER A 17 27.99 11.74 16.59
CA SER A 17 27.07 11.88 15.46
C SER A 17 26.93 10.57 14.65
N THR A 18 28.04 9.88 14.35
CA THR A 18 28.01 8.57 13.67
C THR A 18 27.32 7.49 14.52
N ARG A 19 27.50 7.50 15.85
CA ARG A 19 26.80 6.57 16.76
C ARG A 19 25.30 6.85 16.84
N LEU A 20 24.90 8.12 16.85
CA LEU A 20 23.49 8.52 16.82
C LEU A 20 22.82 8.12 15.50
N PHE A 21 23.50 8.29 14.37
CA PHE A 21 23.00 7.86 13.07
C PHE A 21 22.86 6.33 12.98
N SER A 22 23.86 5.58 13.48
CA SER A 22 23.79 4.13 13.55
C SER A 22 22.63 3.66 14.44
N ALA A 23 22.38 4.31 15.57
CA ALA A 23 21.27 3.98 16.46
C ALA A 23 19.90 4.25 15.79
N LEU A 24 19.78 5.37 15.07
CA LEU A 24 18.57 5.70 14.32
C LEU A 24 18.27 4.67 13.21
N CYS A 25 19.29 4.24 12.47
CA CYS A 25 19.13 3.19 11.44
C CYS A 25 18.63 1.87 12.03
N VAL A 26 19.15 1.45 13.18
CA VAL A 26 18.71 0.22 13.86
C VAL A 26 17.24 0.32 14.31
N ILE A 27 16.86 1.46 14.90
CA ILE A 27 15.48 1.70 15.36
C ILE A 27 14.50 1.67 14.17
N THR A 28 14.82 2.33 13.05
CA THR A 28 13.97 2.31 11.86
C THR A 28 13.87 0.91 11.23
N ALA A 29 14.95 0.12 11.26
CA ALA A 29 14.94 -1.23 10.72
C ALA A 29 14.02 -2.19 11.51
N LEU A 30 13.90 -2.01 12.82
CA LEU A 30 13.00 -2.79 13.69
C LEU A 30 11.51 -2.59 13.35
N GLN A 31 11.15 -1.43 12.78
CA GLN A 31 9.76 -1.10 12.43
C GLN A 31 9.30 -1.65 11.08
N LEU A 32 10.18 -2.29 10.30
CA LEU A 32 9.85 -2.90 9.00
C LEU A 32 9.19 -4.29 9.15
N GLY A 33 9.09 -4.82 10.38
CA GLY A 33 8.39 -6.06 10.65
C GLY A 33 6.87 -5.89 10.61
N GLY A 34 6.22 -6.41 9.56
CA GLY A 34 4.76 -6.47 9.46
C GLY A 34 4.18 -7.75 10.07
N CYS A 35 2.88 -7.73 10.39
CA CYS A 35 2.15 -8.86 10.99
C CYS A 35 1.84 -10.01 10.01
N ALA A 36 2.79 -10.42 9.17
CA ALA A 36 2.60 -11.47 8.16
C ALA A 36 2.31 -12.87 8.75
N ASN A 37 2.48 -13.05 10.08
CA ASN A 37 2.24 -14.30 10.79
C ASN A 37 0.97 -14.29 11.67
N LEU A 38 0.14 -13.23 11.60
CA LEU A 38 -1.14 -13.18 12.33
C LEU A 38 -2.31 -13.79 11.52
N GLY A 39 -2.02 -14.44 10.40
CA GLY A 39 -3.01 -14.96 9.47
C GLY A 39 -2.93 -16.47 9.24
N VAL A 40 -3.93 -16.97 8.56
CA VAL A 40 -4.08 -18.36 8.10
C VAL A 40 -2.96 -18.71 7.10
N GLN A 41 -2.36 -19.89 7.26
CA GLN A 41 -1.28 -20.37 6.40
C GLN A 41 -1.78 -20.45 4.94
N PRO A 42 -0.94 -20.21 3.91
CA PRO A 42 -1.42 -20.14 2.53
C PRO A 42 -2.19 -21.37 2.05
N TRP A 43 -1.83 -22.57 2.53
CA TRP A 43 -2.50 -23.84 2.21
C TRP A 43 -3.79 -24.09 3.00
N GLU A 44 -4.01 -23.38 4.11
CA GLU A 44 -5.27 -23.44 4.87
C GLU A 44 -6.36 -22.57 4.21
N ARG A 45 -6.00 -21.69 3.27
CA ARG A 45 -7.00 -20.90 2.52
C ARG A 45 -7.86 -21.74 1.59
N ASP A 46 -7.34 -22.88 1.12
CA ASP A 46 -8.10 -23.82 0.29
C ASP A 46 -9.25 -24.47 1.09
N LEU A 47 -9.04 -24.72 2.38
CA LEU A 47 -10.05 -25.32 3.26
C LEU A 47 -11.13 -24.34 3.72
N LEU A 48 -10.82 -23.03 3.74
CA LEU A 48 -11.73 -21.98 4.16
C LEU A 48 -12.38 -21.24 2.98
N ALA A 49 -11.85 -21.39 1.77
CA ALA A 49 -12.43 -20.82 0.56
C ALA A 49 -13.69 -21.60 0.21
N LYS A 50 -14.83 -20.92 0.26
CA LYS A 50 -16.09 -21.45 -0.24
C LYS A 50 -16.24 -21.10 -1.72
N ASP A 51 -17.03 -21.88 -2.45
CA ASP A 51 -17.33 -21.62 -3.88
C ASP A 51 -17.92 -20.21 -4.09
N GLU A 52 -18.71 -19.71 -3.12
CA GLU A 52 -19.29 -18.35 -3.13
C GLU A 52 -18.25 -17.21 -3.06
N MET A 53 -17.01 -17.50 -2.67
CA MET A 53 -15.92 -16.51 -2.60
C MET A 53 -15.15 -16.39 -3.92
N ALA A 54 -15.50 -17.17 -4.94
CA ALA A 54 -14.92 -17.03 -6.27
C ALA A 54 -15.25 -15.63 -6.84
N LEU A 55 -14.31 -15.05 -7.59
CA LEU A 55 -14.47 -13.73 -8.21
C LEU A 55 -15.66 -13.64 -9.19
N ASN A 56 -16.17 -14.80 -9.61
CA ASN A 56 -17.28 -14.96 -10.54
C ASN A 56 -18.33 -15.94 -10.00
N ALA A 57 -18.54 -15.96 -8.69
CA ALA A 57 -19.43 -16.92 -8.04
C ALA A 57 -20.91 -16.78 -8.47
N ASP A 58 -21.37 -15.56 -8.76
CA ASP A 58 -22.76 -15.27 -9.15
C ASP A 58 -22.83 -14.53 -10.49
N ALA A 59 -23.58 -15.09 -11.44
CA ALA A 59 -23.80 -14.49 -12.76
C ALA A 59 -24.58 -13.17 -12.70
N VAL A 60 -25.45 -12.98 -11.70
CA VAL A 60 -26.22 -11.75 -11.52
C VAL A 60 -25.29 -10.61 -11.08
N ASP A 61 -24.43 -10.86 -10.11
CA ASP A 61 -23.45 -9.86 -9.63
C ASP A 61 -22.48 -9.47 -10.75
N ILE A 62 -21.97 -10.45 -11.50
CA ILE A 62 -21.10 -10.19 -12.66
C ILE A 62 -21.84 -9.33 -13.71
N GLY A 63 -23.09 -9.66 -14.02
CA GLY A 63 -23.89 -8.91 -14.99
C GLY A 63 -24.19 -7.48 -14.52
N LEU A 64 -24.39 -7.28 -13.21
CA LEU A 64 -24.58 -5.96 -12.63
C LEU A 64 -23.29 -5.14 -12.67
N ASP A 65 -22.15 -5.73 -12.33
CA ASP A 65 -20.84 -5.08 -12.41
C ASP A 65 -20.49 -4.70 -13.85
N GLU A 66 -20.80 -5.58 -14.83
CA GLU A 66 -20.77 -5.27 -16.26
C GLU A 66 -21.62 -4.07 -16.62
N HIS A 67 -22.88 -4.05 -16.18
CA HIS A 67 -23.79 -2.95 -16.47
C HIS A 67 -23.30 -1.63 -15.87
N ILE A 68 -22.80 -1.63 -14.62
CA ILE A 68 -22.24 -0.45 -13.95
C ILE A 68 -20.97 0.01 -14.67
N TYR A 69 -20.08 -0.91 -15.02
CA TYR A 69 -18.83 -0.63 -15.71
C TYR A 69 -19.10 -0.02 -17.09
N PHE A 70 -20.01 -0.62 -17.88
CA PHE A 70 -20.41 -0.08 -19.17
C PHE A 70 -21.06 1.30 -19.05
N SER A 71 -21.89 1.52 -18.03
CA SER A 71 -22.52 2.83 -17.80
C SER A 71 -21.50 3.93 -17.47
N LYS A 72 -20.40 3.58 -16.81
CA LYS A 72 -19.35 4.54 -16.43
C LYS A 72 -18.29 4.74 -17.52
N GLU A 73 -17.91 3.66 -18.20
CA GLU A 73 -16.73 3.61 -19.06
C GLU A 73 -17.05 3.18 -20.51
N GLY A 74 -18.33 3.10 -20.88
CA GLY A 74 -18.76 2.74 -22.23
C GLY A 74 -18.26 3.68 -23.32
N THR A 75 -18.04 4.96 -22.98
CA THR A 75 -17.48 5.95 -23.92
C THR A 75 -15.98 5.73 -24.21
N SER A 76 -15.24 5.16 -23.25
CA SER A 76 -13.81 4.82 -23.37
C SER A 76 -13.55 3.47 -24.03
N GLY A 77 -14.60 2.71 -24.38
CA GLY A 77 -14.48 1.38 -24.96
C GLY A 77 -14.22 0.33 -23.88
N GLY A 78 -15.30 -0.17 -23.27
CA GLY A 78 -15.24 -1.22 -22.26
C GLY A 78 -14.77 -2.57 -22.79
N ARG A 79 -14.80 -3.59 -21.93
CA ARG A 79 -14.38 -4.99 -22.14
C ARG A 79 -15.08 -5.78 -23.26
N SER A 80 -15.97 -5.16 -24.03
CA SER A 80 -16.69 -5.76 -25.16
C SER A 80 -16.06 -5.36 -26.49
N PHE A 81 -16.08 -6.26 -27.47
CA PHE A 81 -15.46 -6.09 -28.79
C PHE A 81 -16.23 -5.09 -29.68
N ALA A 82 -16.11 -3.80 -29.37
CA ALA A 82 -16.34 -2.65 -30.26
C ALA A 82 -15.80 -1.40 -29.53
N GLY A 83 -14.57 -1.01 -29.87
CA GLY A 83 -13.80 0.00 -29.15
C GLY A 83 -14.32 1.43 -29.25
N GLY A 84 -13.97 2.19 -28.21
CA GLY A 84 -13.72 3.63 -28.16
C GLY A 84 -14.62 4.61 -28.94
N GLY A 85 -15.32 5.47 -28.21
CA GLY A 85 -15.81 6.76 -28.72
C GLY A 85 -17.34 6.95 -28.68
N CYS A 86 -17.76 8.14 -28.24
CA CYS A 86 -19.11 8.72 -28.26
C CYS A 86 -20.27 7.96 -27.56
N GLY A 87 -20.11 6.72 -27.10
CA GLY A 87 -21.06 6.08 -26.17
C GLY A 87 -22.43 5.69 -26.74
N CYS A 88 -22.54 5.49 -28.06
CA CYS A 88 -23.75 4.93 -28.68
C CYS A 88 -23.52 3.46 -29.03
N ASN A 89 -23.94 2.56 -28.14
CA ASN A 89 -24.36 1.20 -28.51
C ASN A 89 -25.84 1.23 -28.92
#